data_AF-A0ABD2MPS0-F1
#
_entry.id   AF-A0ABD2MPS0-F1
#
_cell.length_a   1.000
_cell.length_b   1.000
_cell.length_c   1.000
_cell.angle_alpha   90.00
_cell.angle_beta   90.00
_cell.angle_gamma   90.00
#
_symmetry.space_group_name_H-M   'P 1'
#
loop_
_entity.id
_entity.type
_entity.pdbx_description
1 polymer ?
#
loop_
_entity_poly.entity_id
_entity_poly.type
_entity_poly.pdbx_seq_one_letter_code
_entity_poly.pdbx_strand_id
1 'polypeptide(L)' 'NCQKEDGSDCQNGACLDGQCHCNDGYGGCNCEVPDENECKYRPCDVFAHCTNTLGSFSCTCYPGYHGDGFHCEG' A
#
# COMPACT_ATOMS: atom_id res chain seq x y z
N ASN A 1 6.81 13.22 -5.92
CA ASN A 1 7.02 14.00 -7.14
C ASN A 1 8.48 13.78 -7.52
N CYS A 2 8.77 12.92 -8.50
CA CYS A 2 10.12 12.49 -8.84
C CYS A 2 10.68 13.30 -10.01
N GLN A 3 10.98 14.57 -9.78
CA GLN A 3 11.67 15.38 -10.78
C GLN A 3 13.16 15.42 -10.44
N LYS A 4 13.99 14.97 -11.39
CA LYS A 4 15.46 14.88 -11.29
C LYS A 4 16.16 16.19 -10.91
N GLU A 5 15.47 17.32 -10.97
CA GLU A 5 16.02 18.65 -10.76
C GLU A 5 16.06 19.07 -9.27
N ASP A 6 15.29 18.41 -8.38
CA ASP A 6 15.20 18.77 -6.95
C ASP A 6 15.84 17.72 -6.00
N GLY A 7 16.60 16.75 -6.55
CA GLY A 7 17.25 15.71 -5.74
C GLY A 7 16.32 14.62 -5.20
N SER A 8 15.03 14.65 -5.53
CA SER A 8 14.05 13.59 -5.25
C SER A 8 14.12 12.48 -6.32
N ASP A 9 15.04 11.53 -6.12
CA ASP A 9 15.14 10.32 -6.95
C ASP A 9 14.31 9.17 -6.35
N CYS A 10 13.69 8.33 -7.19
CA CYS A 10 13.01 7.12 -6.71
C CYS A 10 14.08 6.08 -6.36
N GLN A 11 14.36 5.86 -5.08
CA GLN A 11 15.47 4.99 -4.65
C GLN A 11 15.26 3.53 -5.04
N ASN A 12 14.04 3.03 -4.78
CA ASN A 12 13.65 1.64 -5.05
C ASN A 12 12.36 1.60 -5.86
N GLY A 13 12.36 2.23 -7.04
CA GLY A 13 11.18 2.24 -7.90
C GLY A 13 11.43 2.83 -9.27
N ALA A 14 10.37 2.89 -10.07
CA ALA A 14 10.36 3.55 -11.37
C ALA A 14 9.59 4.87 -11.29
N CYS A 15 10.14 5.95 -11.84
CA CYS A 15 9.41 7.20 -12.00
C CYS A 15 8.55 7.12 -13.26
N LEU A 16 7.23 7.10 -13.12
CA LEU A 16 6.27 7.16 -14.22
C LEU A 16 5.34 8.36 -14.00
N ASP A 17 5.18 9.19 -15.02
CA ASP A 17 4.33 10.39 -14.99
C ASP A 17 4.56 11.33 -13.78
N GLY A 18 5.80 11.40 -13.28
CA GLY A 18 6.18 12.22 -12.12
C GLY A 18 5.86 11.61 -10.76
N GLN A 19 5.37 10.37 -10.72
CA GLN A 19 5.13 9.59 -9.51
C GLN A 19 6.11 8.42 -9.41
N CYS A 20 6.60 8.13 -8.19
CA CYS A 20 7.38 6.93 -7.95
C CYS A 20 6.45 5.73 -7.82
N HIS A 21 6.65 4.74 -8.67
CA HIS A 21 6.09 3.40 -8.56
C HIS A 21 7.12 2.51 -7.89
N CYS A 22 6.92 2.24 -6.60
CA CYS A 22 7.89 1.50 -5.80
C CYS A 22 7.97 0.03 -6.19
N ASN A 23 9.18 -0.51 -6.13
CA ASN A 23 9.43 -1.93 -6.17
C ASN A 23 8.82 -2.61 -4.95
N ASP A 24 8.56 -3.90 -5.06
CA ASP A 24 8.07 -4.72 -3.96
C ASP A 24 8.93 -4.56 -2.69
N GLY A 25 8.28 -4.33 -1.56
CA GLY A 25 8.94 -4.16 -0.27
C GLY A 25 9.37 -2.72 0.04
N TYR A 26 8.93 -1.73 -0.75
CA TYR A 26 9.22 -0.33 -0.53
C TYR A 26 7.98 0.56 -0.69
N GLY A 27 7.95 1.63 0.10
CA GLY A 27 6.92 2.65 0.11
C GLY A 27 7.50 4.03 0.42
N GLY A 28 6.62 5.00 0.63
CA GLY A 28 7.00 6.41 0.76
C GLY A 28 7.00 7.14 -0.59
N CYS A 29 7.18 8.46 -0.54
CA CYS A 29 7.07 9.31 -1.74
C CYS A 29 8.19 9.06 -2.76
N ASN A 30 9.34 8.57 -2.30
CA ASN A 30 10.54 8.32 -3.10
C ASN A 30 11.00 6.84 -3.01
N CYS A 31 10.16 5.95 -2.50
CA CYS A 31 10.48 4.53 -2.30
C CYS A 31 11.72 4.31 -1.41
N GLU A 32 11.89 5.19 -0.43
CA GLU A 32 13.01 5.23 0.51
C GLU A 32 12.75 4.41 1.78
N VAL A 33 11.49 4.06 2.04
CA VAL A 33 11.07 3.35 3.25
C VAL A 33 10.82 1.88 2.91
N PRO A 34 11.44 0.92 3.61
CA PRO A 34 11.04 -0.48 3.53
C PRO A 34 9.57 -0.65 3.97
N ASP A 35 8.75 -1.21 3.10
CA ASP A 35 7.30 -1.36 3.28
C ASP A 35 6.84 -2.65 2.60
N GLU A 36 6.71 -3.72 3.38
CA GLU A 36 6.21 -4.99 2.86
C GLU A 36 4.70 -4.88 2.60
N ASN A 37 4.22 -5.44 1.49
CA ASN A 37 2.80 -5.45 1.23
C ASN A 37 2.14 -6.64 1.95
N GLU A 38 1.64 -6.43 3.17
CA GLU A 38 1.06 -7.51 3.97
C GLU A 38 -0.22 -8.11 3.36
N CYS A 39 -0.91 -7.36 2.48
CA CYS A 39 -2.08 -7.87 1.78
C CYS A 39 -1.78 -9.09 0.89
N LYS A 40 -0.51 -9.31 0.51
CA LYS A 40 -0.06 -10.52 -0.19
C LYS A 40 -0.34 -11.80 0.62
N TYR A 41 -0.41 -11.69 1.95
CA TYR A 41 -0.70 -12.81 2.84
C TYR A 41 -2.18 -13.00 3.15
N ARG A 42 -3.07 -12.17 2.55
CA ARG A 42 -4.53 -12.20 2.76
C ARG A 42 -4.92 -12.17 4.25
N PRO A 43 -4.50 -11.15 5.02
CA PRO A 43 -4.73 -11.09 6.46
C PRO A 43 -6.17 -10.71 6.87
N CYS A 44 -6.96 -10.16 5.94
CA CYS A 44 -8.32 -9.69 6.19
C CYS A 44 -9.38 -10.79 6.08
N ASP A 45 -10.59 -10.49 6.56
CA ASP A 45 -11.76 -11.34 6.34
C ASP A 45 -12.02 -11.60 4.84
N VAL A 46 -12.64 -12.73 4.53
CA VAL A 46 -13.03 -13.08 3.15
C VAL A 46 -14.00 -12.07 2.54
N PHE A 47 -14.79 -11.38 3.38
CA PHE A 47 -15.69 -10.30 3.00
C PHE A 47 -15.10 -8.90 3.25
N ALA A 48 -13.76 -8.77 3.30
CA ALA A 48 -13.07 -7.49 3.40
C ALA A 48 -12.06 -7.26 2.28
N HIS A 49 -11.87 -5.99 1.94
CA HIS A 49 -10.79 -5.50 1.09
C HIS A 49 -9.56 -5.16 1.94
N CYS A 50 -8.39 -5.67 1.53
CA CYS A 50 -7.11 -5.30 2.13
C CYS A 50 -6.48 -4.13 1.37
N THR A 51 -6.05 -3.10 2.10
CA THR A 51 -5.33 -1.95 1.55
C THR A 51 -3.99 -1.80 2.26
N ASN A 52 -2.90 -1.94 1.53
CA ASN A 52 -1.57 -1.69 2.08
C ASN A 52 -1.40 -0.20 2.41
N THR A 53 -0.69 0.08 3.48
CA THR A 53 -0.36 1.44 3.93
C THR A 53 1.11 1.49 4.31
N LEU A 54 1.70 2.68 4.40
CA LEU A 54 3.12 2.76 4.72
C LEU A 54 3.39 2.24 6.15
N GLY A 55 4.10 1.11 6.23
CA GLY A 55 4.46 0.41 7.46
C GLY A 55 3.36 -0.48 8.06
N SER A 56 2.24 -0.70 7.36
CA SER A 56 1.13 -1.53 7.84
C SER A 56 0.09 -1.82 6.75
N PHE A 57 -1.06 -2.35 7.11
CA PHE A 57 -2.20 -2.52 6.22
C PHE A 57 -3.52 -2.24 6.96
N SER A 58 -4.58 -2.06 6.18
CA SER A 58 -5.93 -1.90 6.70
C SER A 58 -6.89 -2.86 6.01
N CYS A 59 -7.87 -3.34 6.76
CA CYS A 59 -8.95 -4.18 6.26
C CYS A 59 -10.26 -3.38 6.32
N THR A 60 -11.10 -3.50 5.29
CA THR A 60 -12.41 -2.83 5.27
C THR A 60 -13.44 -3.77 4.70
N CYS A 61 -14.52 -4.04 5.45
CA CYS A 61 -15.61 -4.91 4.99
C CYS A 61 -16.22 -4.38 3.67
N TYR A 62 -16.63 -5.30 2.80
CA TYR A 62 -17.32 -4.96 1.56
C TYR A 62 -18.67 -4.27 1.84
N PRO A 63 -19.19 -3.48 0.89
CA PRO A 63 -20.51 -2.88 1.03
C PRO A 63 -21.59 -3.92 1.36
N GLY A 64 -22.38 -3.66 2.40
CA GLY A 64 -23.39 -4.58 2.91
C GLY A 64 -22.91 -5.53 4.02
N TYR A 65 -21.63 -5.46 4.40
CA TYR A 65 -21.08 -6.15 5.57
C TYR A 65 -20.62 -5.13 6.62
N HIS A 66 -20.62 -5.54 7.88
CA HIS A 66 -20.23 -4.74 9.03
C HIS A 66 -19.20 -5.49 9.88
N GLY A 67 -18.26 -4.74 10.47
CA GLY A 67 -17.19 -5.31 11.28
C GLY A 67 -15.93 -4.46 11.24
N ASP A 68 -14.83 -5.02 11.71
CA ASP A 68 -13.51 -4.36 11.78
C ASP A 68 -12.63 -4.67 10.55
N GLY A 69 -13.13 -5.43 9.59
CA GLY A 69 -12.41 -5.89 8.40
C GLY A 69 -11.61 -7.18 8.60
N PHE A 70 -11.35 -7.58 9.85
CA PHE A 70 -10.81 -8.90 10.18
C PHE A 70 -11.90 -9.93 10.46
N HIS A 71 -13.07 -9.44 10.85
CA HIS A 71 -14.30 -10.19 10.92
C HIS A 71 -15.43 -9.34 10.32
N CYS A 72 -16.13 -9.87 9.33
CA CYS A 72 -17.21 -9.17 8.63
C CYS A 72 -18.50 -10.01 8.61
N GLU A 73 -19.62 -9.41 9.01
CA GLU A 73 -20.94 -10.04 9.06
C GLU A 73 -21.97 -9.23 8.25
N GLY A 74 -22.97 -9.89 7.67
CA GLY A 74 -24.00 -9.29 6.80
C GLY A 74 -25.42 -9.48 7.31
#